data_AF-A0A7S3VLM6-F1
#
_entry.id   AF-A0A7S3VLM6-F1
#
_cell.length_a   1.000
_cell.length_b   1.000
_cell.length_c   1.000
_cell.angle_alpha   90.00
_cell.angle_beta   90.00
_cell.angle_gamma   90.00
#
_symmetry.space_group_name_H-M   'P 1'
#
loop_
_entity.id
_entity.type
_entity.pdbx_description
1 polymer ?
#
loop_
_entity_poly.entity_id
_entity_poly.type
_entity_poly.pdbx_seq_one_letter_code
_entity_poly.pdbx_strand_id
1 'polypeptide(L)'
;VGGSRGAKKRGRIESWELSPDQVVLQPAMRALCRQARKAVSQMSSQQAAMVAWACARMGYRDEALLQALANHVSHTSLKLAPKAQGLSMLAWAYATLDFKHPALLSRLMQTAKAKAKWFQPQALSNLLWGLGHFKVCDQELLSLLAREAVYKVDDLKPLGITTILEAWAHAGFYNISLFAVAVPAARKQLPAFSPPTLVRLLTACACVGHFDR
;
A
#
# COMPACT_ATOMS: atom_id res chain seq x y z
N VAL A 1 33.57 33.82 -18.78
CA VAL A 1 32.30 34.22 -18.13
C VAL A 1 31.22 33.24 -18.56
N GLY A 2 30.47 32.67 -17.61
CA GLY A 2 29.37 31.71 -17.83
C GLY A 2 29.83 30.26 -17.78
N GLY A 3 29.56 29.44 -16.75
CA GLY A 3 28.51 29.49 -15.75
C GLY A 3 27.29 28.69 -16.21
N SER A 4 27.34 27.35 -16.12
CA SER A 4 26.15 26.51 -16.15
C SER A 4 26.31 25.37 -15.14
N ARG A 5 25.77 25.62 -13.94
CA ARG A 5 25.53 24.59 -12.92
C ARG A 5 24.39 23.72 -13.44
N GLY A 6 24.72 22.51 -13.90
CA GLY A 6 23.74 21.47 -14.15
C GLY A 6 23.06 21.09 -12.83
N ALA A 7 21.87 21.66 -12.59
CA ALA A 7 21.00 21.26 -11.51
C ALA A 7 20.59 19.79 -11.72
N LYS A 8 21.21 18.88 -10.96
CA LYS A 8 20.73 17.50 -10.81
C LYS A 8 19.31 17.57 -10.26
N LYS A 9 18.32 17.39 -11.15
CA LYS A 9 16.91 17.18 -10.77
C LYS A 9 16.91 16.02 -9.78
N ARG A 10 16.44 16.27 -8.55
CA ARG A 10 16.11 15.22 -7.56
C ARG A 10 15.03 14.34 -8.20
N GLY A 11 15.47 13.25 -8.83
CA GLY A 11 14.61 12.25 -9.44
C GLY A 11 13.69 11.69 -8.37
N ARG A 12 12.38 11.78 -8.63
CA ARG A 12 11.36 11.09 -7.86
C ARG A 12 11.59 9.60 -8.14
N ILE A 13 12.12 8.88 -7.16
CA ILE A 13 12.40 7.45 -7.27
C ILE A 13 11.07 6.74 -7.56
N GLU A 14 10.92 6.25 -8.79
CA GLU A 14 9.78 5.44 -9.21
C GLU A 14 9.91 4.04 -8.59
N SER A 15 8.80 3.52 -8.09
CA SER A 15 8.76 2.51 -7.03
C SER A 15 9.07 1.07 -7.45
N TRP A 16 9.72 0.84 -8.60
CA TRP A 16 9.88 -0.50 -9.17
C TRP A 16 11.36 -0.91 -9.40
N GLU A 17 12.35 -0.07 -9.09
CA GLU A 17 13.78 -0.36 -9.33
C GLU A 17 14.61 -0.75 -8.09
N LEU A 18 14.02 -0.87 -6.90
CA LEU A 18 14.80 -1.22 -5.70
C LEU A 18 14.64 -2.69 -5.37
N SER A 19 15.61 -3.51 -5.79
CA SER A 19 15.90 -4.77 -5.10
C SER A 19 16.19 -4.43 -3.62
N PRO A 20 15.45 -5.00 -2.64
CA PRO A 20 15.62 -4.70 -1.21
C PRO A 20 17.04 -4.88 -0.68
N ASP A 21 17.88 -5.63 -1.41
CA ASP A 21 19.19 -6.09 -0.97
C ASP A 21 20.34 -5.11 -1.25
N GLN A 22 20.10 -3.95 -1.90
CA GLN A 22 21.20 -3.06 -2.34
C GLN A 22 21.30 -1.70 -1.65
N VAL A 23 20.42 -1.35 -0.71
CA VAL A 23 20.52 -0.05 -0.03
C VAL A 23 21.45 -0.10 1.18
N VAL A 24 22.70 0.33 0.98
CA VAL A 24 23.64 0.59 2.08
C VAL A 24 23.28 1.91 2.76
N LEU A 25 22.52 1.84 3.85
CA LEU A 25 22.27 3.01 4.68
C LEU A 25 23.57 3.53 5.34
N GLN A 26 23.72 4.85 5.35
CA GLN A 26 24.78 5.53 6.09
C GLN A 26 24.73 5.16 7.59
N PRO A 27 25.88 5.12 8.29
CA PRO A 27 25.95 4.72 9.70
C PRO A 27 25.00 5.50 10.62
N ALA A 28 24.83 6.80 10.38
CA ALA A 28 23.89 7.63 11.12
C ALA A 28 22.44 7.14 11.01
N MET A 29 21.99 6.74 9.81
CA MET A 29 20.64 6.24 9.62
C MET A 29 20.43 4.88 10.30
N ARG A 30 21.44 3.99 10.26
CA ARG A 30 21.40 2.72 11.01
C ARG A 30 21.30 2.97 12.52
N ALA A 31 22.01 3.96 13.05
CA ALA A 31 21.91 4.34 14.45
C ALA A 31 20.50 4.85 14.81
N LEU A 32 19.88 5.65 13.93
CA LEU A 32 18.48 6.09 14.11
C LEU A 32 17.49 4.92 14.11
N CYS A 33 17.63 3.95 13.18
CA CYS A 33 16.80 2.74 13.17
C CYS A 33 16.95 1.91 14.46
N ARG A 34 18.18 1.75 14.96
CA ARG A 34 18.42 1.06 16.24
C ARG A 34 17.79 1.79 17.41
N GLN A 35 17.86 3.12 17.44
CA GLN A 35 17.24 3.92 18.48
C GLN A 35 15.71 3.85 18.39
N ALA A 36 15.15 3.91 17.18
CA ALA A 36 13.72 3.70 16.94
C ALA A 36 13.27 2.34 17.47
N ARG A 37 14.05 1.27 17.23
CA ARG A 37 13.78 -0.07 17.75
C ARG A 37 13.67 -0.11 19.28
N LYS A 38 14.57 0.59 19.98
CA LYS A 38 14.54 0.69 21.45
C LYS A 38 13.34 1.50 21.96
N ALA A 39 12.86 2.47 21.17
CA ALA A 39 11.77 3.36 21.54
C ALA A 39 10.38 2.87 21.11
N VAL A 40 10.25 1.71 20.42
CA VAL A 40 8.98 1.23 19.86
C VAL A 40 7.85 1.18 20.91
N SER A 41 8.14 0.72 22.13
CA SER A 41 7.14 0.61 23.20
C SER A 41 6.57 1.96 23.64
N GLN A 42 7.27 3.06 23.38
CA GLN A 42 6.84 4.43 23.70
C GLN A 42 6.09 5.10 22.54
N MET A 43 6.06 4.47 21.36
CA MET A 43 5.40 5.01 20.18
C MET A 43 3.90 4.73 20.21
N SER A 44 3.10 5.66 19.70
CA SER A 44 1.75 5.32 19.25
C SER A 44 1.79 4.36 18.06
N SER A 45 0.73 3.59 17.87
CA SER A 45 0.55 2.74 16.69
C SER A 45 0.65 3.52 15.36
N GLN A 46 0.27 4.80 15.36
CA GLN A 46 0.42 5.67 14.18
C GLN A 46 1.89 6.02 13.91
N GLN A 47 2.67 6.34 14.95
CA GLN A 47 4.11 6.57 14.81
C GLN A 47 4.84 5.31 14.35
N ALA A 48 4.47 4.14 14.87
CA ALA A 48 5.03 2.86 14.41
C ALA A 48 4.79 2.63 12.90
N ALA A 49 3.60 2.96 12.40
CA ALA A 49 3.28 2.92 10.97
C ALA A 49 4.16 3.87 10.14
N MET A 50 4.43 5.08 10.65
CA MET A 50 5.30 6.04 9.98
C MET A 50 6.75 5.56 9.91
N VAL A 51 7.27 4.93 10.96
CA VAL A 51 8.62 4.35 10.96
C VAL A 51 8.73 3.22 9.93
N ALA A 52 7.76 2.30 9.90
CA ALA A 52 7.73 1.23 8.90
C ALA A 52 7.70 1.79 7.47
N TRP A 53 6.85 2.78 7.22
CA TRP A 53 6.77 3.45 5.91
C TRP A 53 8.08 4.15 5.53
N ALA A 54 8.74 4.82 6.47
CA ALA A 54 10.04 5.44 6.22
C ALA A 54 11.09 4.38 5.84
N CYS A 55 11.13 3.24 6.54
CA CYS A 55 12.04 2.13 6.21
C CYS A 55 11.79 1.60 4.78
N ALA A 56 10.52 1.40 4.42
CA ALA A 56 10.13 0.96 3.08
C ALA A 56 10.51 1.99 1.99
N ARG A 57 10.30 3.28 2.25
CA ARG A 57 10.70 4.36 1.33
C ARG A 57 12.21 4.47 1.13
N MET A 58 12.98 4.05 2.14
CA MET A 58 14.43 3.97 2.06
C MET A 58 14.91 2.66 1.42
N GLY A 59 14.03 1.69 1.15
CA GLY A 59 14.43 0.34 0.73
C GLY A 59 15.29 -0.36 1.78
N TYR A 60 15.16 0.00 3.06
CA TYR A 60 15.97 -0.56 4.13
C TYR A 60 15.17 -1.55 4.97
N ARG A 61 15.58 -2.81 4.91
CA ARG A 61 14.98 -3.92 5.64
C ARG A 61 15.80 -4.25 6.89
N ASP A 62 15.38 -3.71 8.04
CA ASP A 62 15.84 -4.14 9.37
C ASP A 62 14.77 -5.02 10.00
N GLU A 63 14.94 -6.34 9.88
CA GLU A 63 13.95 -7.30 10.33
C GLU A 63 13.66 -7.20 11.82
N ALA A 64 14.67 -6.87 12.64
CA ALA A 64 14.47 -6.74 14.08
C ALA A 64 13.63 -5.50 14.43
N LEU A 65 13.82 -4.39 13.71
CA LEU A 65 12.95 -3.22 13.83
C LEU A 65 11.53 -3.52 13.33
N LEU A 66 11.39 -4.15 12.15
CA LEU A 66 10.09 -4.52 11.60
C LEU A 66 9.34 -5.48 12.53
N GLN A 67 10.00 -6.50 13.08
CA GLN A 67 9.44 -7.42 14.06
C GLN A 67 8.94 -6.68 15.32
N ALA A 68 9.72 -5.73 15.84
CA ALA A 68 9.34 -4.93 17.00
C ALA A 68 8.10 -4.06 16.71
N LEU A 69 8.08 -3.36 15.57
CA LEU A 69 6.95 -2.54 15.14
C LEU A 69 5.68 -3.38 14.93
N ALA A 70 5.83 -4.53 14.28
CA ALA A 70 4.74 -5.46 14.01
C ALA A 70 4.12 -5.97 15.31
N ASN A 71 4.96 -6.42 16.25
CA ASN A 71 4.52 -6.88 17.55
C ASN A 71 3.77 -5.77 18.31
N HIS A 72 4.33 -4.56 18.34
CA HIS A 72 3.71 -3.42 19.02
C HIS A 72 2.31 -3.11 18.48
N VAL A 73 2.15 -3.02 17.15
CA VAL A 73 0.85 -2.73 16.54
C VAL A 73 -0.12 -3.90 16.70
N SER A 74 0.35 -5.15 16.59
CA SER A 74 -0.48 -6.35 16.71
C SER A 74 -1.11 -6.47 18.10
N HIS A 75 -0.39 -6.07 19.15
CA HIS A 75 -0.88 -6.11 20.54
C HIS A 75 -1.66 -4.84 20.95
N THR A 76 -1.65 -3.78 20.14
CA THR A 76 -2.41 -2.56 20.43
C THR A 76 -3.91 -2.79 20.25
N SER A 77 -4.75 -2.40 21.22
CA SER A 77 -6.22 -2.55 21.13
C SER A 77 -6.82 -1.83 19.91
N LEU A 78 -8.00 -2.26 19.43
CA LEU A 78 -8.66 -1.64 18.26
C LEU A 78 -8.92 -0.13 18.41
N LYS A 79 -9.08 0.36 19.65
CA LYS A 79 -9.25 1.79 19.96
C LYS A 79 -7.97 2.58 19.74
N LEU A 80 -6.82 1.99 20.08
CA LEU A 80 -5.50 2.61 19.95
C LEU A 80 -4.79 2.23 18.65
N ALA A 81 -5.36 1.32 17.86
CA ALA A 81 -4.86 0.92 16.56
C ALA A 81 -4.76 2.13 15.61
N PRO A 82 -3.89 2.08 14.59
CA PRO A 82 -3.68 3.21 13.71
C PRO A 82 -4.99 3.63 13.01
N LYS A 83 -5.03 4.88 12.52
CA LYS A 83 -6.12 5.33 11.64
C LYS A 83 -5.99 4.67 10.28
N ALA A 84 -7.02 4.78 9.42
CA ALA A 84 -7.02 4.18 8.08
C ALA A 84 -5.74 4.48 7.27
N GLN A 85 -5.24 5.72 7.33
CA GLN A 85 -3.96 6.09 6.72
C GLN A 85 -2.78 5.28 7.30
N GLY A 86 -2.67 5.17 8.63
CA GLY A 86 -1.62 4.37 9.28
C GLY A 86 -1.70 2.88 8.95
N LEU A 87 -2.90 2.30 8.85
CA LEU A 87 -3.08 0.92 8.37
C LEU A 87 -2.54 0.75 6.95
N SER A 88 -2.90 1.65 6.05
CA SER A 88 -2.46 1.59 4.66
C SER A 88 -0.94 1.73 4.54
N MET A 89 -0.32 2.54 5.40
CA MET A 89 1.13 2.70 5.47
C MET A 89 1.81 1.41 5.92
N LEU A 90 1.29 0.74 6.94
CA LEU A 90 1.81 -0.55 7.39
C LEU A 90 1.68 -1.62 6.30
N ALA A 91 0.49 -1.77 5.71
CA ALA A 91 0.25 -2.76 4.66
C ALA A 91 1.21 -2.55 3.48
N TRP A 92 1.33 -1.31 2.99
CA TRP A 92 2.23 -0.96 1.90
C TRP A 92 3.70 -1.16 2.28
N ALA A 93 4.12 -0.73 3.46
CA ALA A 93 5.51 -0.82 3.89
C ALA A 93 6.00 -2.27 4.03
N TYR A 94 5.19 -3.12 4.66
CA TYR A 94 5.56 -4.52 4.88
C TYR A 94 5.57 -5.30 3.57
N ALA A 95 4.63 -5.02 2.65
CA ALA A 95 4.64 -5.60 1.31
C ALA A 95 5.85 -5.11 0.49
N THR A 96 6.17 -3.81 0.53
CA THR A 96 7.33 -3.23 -0.18
C THR A 96 8.65 -3.82 0.29
N LEU A 97 8.80 -4.08 1.60
CA LEU A 97 9.99 -4.70 2.18
C LEU A 97 9.97 -6.23 2.13
N ASP A 98 8.91 -6.81 1.55
CA ASP A 98 8.63 -8.24 1.50
C ASP A 98 8.81 -8.96 2.85
N PHE A 99 8.28 -8.35 3.91
CA PHE A 99 8.37 -8.86 5.28
C PHE A 99 6.99 -9.28 5.78
N LYS A 100 6.69 -10.58 5.72
CA LYS A 100 5.39 -11.11 6.15
C LYS A 100 5.37 -11.33 7.67
N HIS A 101 4.47 -10.63 8.36
CA HIS A 101 4.25 -10.83 9.80
C HIS A 101 2.80 -11.25 10.08
N PRO A 102 2.51 -12.55 10.34
CA PRO A 102 1.15 -13.08 10.42
C PRO A 102 0.23 -12.35 11.41
N ALA A 103 0.70 -12.09 12.64
CA ALA A 103 -0.12 -11.40 13.64
C ALA A 103 -0.44 -9.95 13.25
N LEU A 104 0.47 -9.30 12.51
CA LEU A 104 0.24 -7.94 12.01
C LEU A 104 -0.78 -7.96 10.88
N LEU A 105 -0.67 -8.91 9.94
CA LEU A 105 -1.65 -9.08 8.87
C LEU A 105 -3.05 -9.33 9.43
N SER A 106 -3.19 -10.25 10.39
CA SER A 106 -4.46 -10.49 11.07
C SER A 106 -5.01 -9.23 11.74
N ARG A 107 -4.15 -8.46 12.44
CA ARG A 107 -4.56 -7.19 13.06
C ARG A 107 -4.96 -6.14 12.02
N LEU A 108 -4.24 -6.03 10.90
CA LEU A 108 -4.55 -5.12 9.81
C LEU A 108 -5.92 -5.44 9.22
N MET A 109 -6.21 -6.72 8.97
CA MET A 109 -7.50 -7.17 8.43
C MET A 109 -8.65 -6.84 9.39
N GLN A 110 -8.53 -7.20 10.67
CA GLN A 110 -9.55 -6.89 11.68
C GLN A 110 -9.81 -5.38 11.79
N THR A 111 -8.74 -4.60 11.84
CA THR A 111 -8.83 -3.15 12.00
C THR A 111 -9.35 -2.49 10.71
N ALA A 112 -9.03 -3.04 9.53
CA ALA A 112 -9.57 -2.59 8.25
C ALA A 112 -11.08 -2.85 8.16
N LYS A 113 -11.56 -4.04 8.57
CA LYS A 113 -13.00 -4.32 8.67
C LYS A 113 -13.72 -3.28 9.55
N ALA A 114 -13.16 -3.02 10.74
CA ALA A 114 -13.74 -2.05 11.68
C ALA A 114 -13.70 -0.58 11.19
N LYS A 115 -12.81 -0.24 10.26
CA LYS A 115 -12.57 1.13 9.82
C LYS A 115 -12.81 1.37 8.31
N ALA A 116 -13.41 0.42 7.59
CA ALA A 116 -13.51 0.43 6.13
C ALA A 116 -14.01 1.78 5.56
N LYS A 117 -15.10 2.31 6.14
CA LYS A 117 -15.68 3.60 5.73
C LYS A 117 -14.74 4.80 5.79
N TRP A 118 -13.73 4.76 6.66
CA TRP A 118 -12.78 5.85 6.89
C TRP A 118 -11.57 5.81 5.96
N PHE A 119 -11.45 4.79 5.11
CA PHE A 119 -10.39 4.76 4.12
C PHE A 119 -10.67 5.79 3.03
N GLN A 120 -9.71 6.69 2.89
CA GLN A 120 -9.61 7.59 1.74
C GLN A 120 -9.11 6.79 0.52
N PRO A 121 -9.39 7.25 -0.71
CA PRO A 121 -9.11 6.49 -1.95
C PRO A 121 -7.67 5.94 -2.04
N GLN A 122 -6.66 6.77 -1.74
CA GLN A 122 -5.26 6.35 -1.77
C GLN A 122 -4.92 5.33 -0.67
N ALA A 123 -5.47 5.50 0.53
CA ALA A 123 -5.25 4.58 1.64
C ALA A 123 -5.89 3.22 1.36
N LEU A 124 -7.05 3.21 0.70
CA LEU A 124 -7.73 2.00 0.26
C LEU A 124 -6.87 1.24 -0.76
N SER A 125 -6.36 1.96 -1.77
CA SER A 125 -5.48 1.39 -2.80
C SER A 125 -4.22 0.76 -2.19
N ASN A 126 -3.55 1.48 -1.29
CA ASN A 126 -2.34 0.99 -0.61
C ASN A 126 -2.60 -0.26 0.26
N LEU A 127 -3.73 -0.28 0.97
CA LEU A 127 -4.13 -1.44 1.76
C LEU A 127 -4.36 -2.66 0.85
N LEU A 128 -5.15 -2.50 -0.21
CA LEU A 128 -5.48 -3.57 -1.14
C LEU A 128 -4.25 -4.12 -1.85
N TRP A 129 -3.34 -3.25 -2.27
CA TRP A 129 -2.06 -3.67 -2.85
C TRP A 129 -1.24 -4.51 -1.86
N GLY A 130 -1.09 -4.05 -0.62
CA GLY A 130 -0.34 -4.79 0.40
C GLY A 130 -0.96 -6.14 0.76
N LEU A 131 -2.30 -6.21 0.83
CA LEU A 131 -3.02 -7.47 1.04
C LEU A 131 -2.86 -8.42 -0.15
N GLY A 132 -2.93 -7.91 -1.37
CA GLY A 132 -2.71 -8.67 -2.61
C GLY A 132 -1.30 -9.23 -2.72
N HIS A 133 -0.28 -8.43 -2.37
CA HIS A 133 1.13 -8.86 -2.32
C HIS A 133 1.31 -10.11 -1.44
N PHE A 134 0.67 -10.13 -0.27
CA PHE A 134 0.72 -11.27 0.64
C PHE A 134 -0.31 -12.38 0.34
N LYS A 135 -1.04 -12.27 -0.79
CA LYS A 135 -2.07 -13.20 -1.24
C LYS A 135 -3.13 -13.46 -0.14
N VAL A 136 -3.55 -12.39 0.54
CA VAL A 136 -4.58 -12.48 1.58
C VAL A 136 -5.95 -12.59 0.92
N CYS A 137 -6.61 -13.72 1.13
CA CYS A 137 -7.96 -14.01 0.64
C CYS A 137 -8.98 -13.98 1.79
N ASP A 138 -9.43 -12.79 2.19
CA ASP A 138 -10.56 -12.61 3.12
C ASP A 138 -11.73 -12.01 2.36
N GLN A 139 -12.66 -12.86 1.94
CA GLN A 139 -13.76 -12.50 1.07
C GLN A 139 -14.67 -11.42 1.68
N GLU A 140 -14.87 -11.45 3.00
CA GLU A 140 -15.68 -10.46 3.71
C GLU A 140 -15.00 -9.09 3.69
N LEU A 141 -13.70 -9.03 4.04
CA LEU A 141 -12.92 -7.80 3.99
C LEU A 141 -12.86 -7.25 2.56
N LEU A 142 -12.53 -8.09 1.59
CA LEU A 142 -12.48 -7.68 0.19
C LEU A 142 -13.85 -7.14 -0.25
N SER A 143 -14.95 -7.85 0.01
CA SER A 143 -16.28 -7.35 -0.34
C SER A 143 -16.61 -5.99 0.30
N LEU A 144 -16.21 -5.80 1.56
CA LEU A 144 -16.39 -4.52 2.25
C LEU A 144 -15.56 -3.39 1.62
N LEU A 145 -14.28 -3.65 1.34
CA LEU A 145 -13.40 -2.69 0.69
C LEU A 145 -13.82 -2.39 -0.76
N ALA A 146 -14.41 -3.36 -1.47
CA ALA A 146 -14.97 -3.15 -2.80
C ALA A 146 -16.14 -2.17 -2.78
N ARG A 147 -17.07 -2.31 -1.80
CA ARG A 147 -18.19 -1.38 -1.64
C ARG A 147 -17.69 0.04 -1.41
N GLU A 148 -16.71 0.21 -0.53
CA GLU A 148 -16.08 1.50 -0.28
C GLU A 148 -15.33 2.04 -1.51
N ALA A 149 -14.70 1.17 -2.30
CA ALA A 149 -14.06 1.54 -3.55
C ALA A 149 -15.06 2.08 -4.57
N VAL A 150 -16.21 1.39 -4.74
CA VAL A 150 -17.29 1.81 -5.65
C VAL A 150 -17.77 3.22 -5.32
N TYR A 151 -18.01 3.53 -4.04
CA TYR A 151 -18.46 4.87 -3.63
C TYR A 151 -17.42 5.97 -3.87
N LYS A 152 -16.14 5.62 -3.93
CA LYS A 152 -15.02 6.56 -3.97
C LYS A 152 -14.25 6.52 -5.30
N VAL A 153 -14.78 5.81 -6.29
CA VAL A 153 -14.03 5.46 -7.51
C VAL A 153 -13.76 6.66 -8.41
N ASP A 154 -14.69 7.63 -8.45
CA ASP A 154 -14.50 8.87 -9.20
C ASP A 154 -13.40 9.77 -8.56
N ASP A 155 -13.09 9.59 -7.27
CA ASP A 155 -12.01 10.31 -6.55
C ASP A 155 -10.65 9.61 -6.66
N LEU A 156 -10.59 8.38 -7.20
CA LEU A 156 -9.36 7.65 -7.39
C LEU A 156 -8.60 8.20 -8.60
N LYS A 157 -7.28 8.35 -8.43
CA LYS A 157 -6.35 8.55 -9.54
C LYS A 157 -6.23 7.27 -10.38
N PRO A 158 -5.72 7.34 -11.63
CA PRO A 158 -5.57 6.17 -12.51
C PRO A 158 -4.85 4.98 -11.85
N LEU A 159 -3.75 5.24 -11.14
CA LEU A 159 -3.02 4.22 -10.40
C LEU A 159 -3.86 3.59 -9.28
N GLY A 160 -4.73 4.37 -8.63
CA GLY A 160 -5.63 3.87 -7.60
C GLY A 160 -6.68 2.93 -8.19
N ILE A 161 -7.34 3.33 -9.29
CA ILE A 161 -8.34 2.50 -9.97
C ILE A 161 -7.75 1.15 -10.37
N THR A 162 -6.57 1.17 -11.01
CA THR A 162 -5.89 -0.05 -11.46
C THR A 162 -5.43 -0.94 -10.31
N THR A 163 -4.86 -0.35 -9.26
CA THR A 163 -4.42 -1.09 -8.07
C THR A 163 -5.58 -1.80 -7.40
N ILE A 164 -6.75 -1.14 -7.32
CA ILE A 164 -7.96 -1.77 -6.81
C ILE A 164 -8.33 -2.93 -7.73
N LEU A 165 -8.54 -2.75 -9.03
CA LEU A 165 -8.96 -3.83 -9.93
C LEU A 165 -8.00 -5.04 -9.94
N GLU A 166 -6.69 -4.79 -9.90
CA GLU A 166 -5.68 -5.84 -9.83
C GLU A 166 -5.75 -6.65 -8.53
N ALA A 167 -6.12 -6.04 -7.40
CA ALA A 167 -6.22 -6.77 -6.14
C ALA A 167 -7.27 -7.90 -6.23
N TRP A 168 -8.39 -7.67 -6.92
CA TRP A 168 -9.42 -8.70 -7.16
C TRP A 168 -9.02 -9.68 -8.25
N ALA A 169 -8.41 -9.19 -9.34
CA ALA A 169 -7.89 -10.05 -10.40
C ALA A 169 -6.87 -11.06 -9.88
N HIS A 170 -5.91 -10.63 -9.06
CA HIS A 170 -4.90 -11.52 -8.45
C HIS A 170 -5.46 -12.40 -7.33
N ALA A 171 -6.51 -11.95 -6.64
CA ALA A 171 -7.21 -12.78 -5.67
C ALA A 171 -8.13 -13.82 -6.34
N GLY A 172 -8.26 -13.81 -7.68
CA GLY A 172 -9.09 -14.75 -8.43
C GLY A 172 -10.59 -14.50 -8.29
N PHE A 173 -11.00 -13.30 -7.85
CA PHE A 173 -12.40 -12.97 -7.61
C PHE A 173 -12.88 -11.93 -8.62
N TYR A 174 -13.87 -12.27 -9.44
CA TYR A 174 -14.52 -11.30 -10.32
C TYR A 174 -15.64 -10.55 -9.57
N ASN A 175 -15.38 -9.30 -9.16
CA ASN A 175 -16.39 -8.43 -8.58
C ASN A 175 -17.06 -7.58 -9.68
N ILE A 176 -18.15 -8.09 -10.25
CA ILE A 176 -18.86 -7.46 -11.38
C ILE A 176 -19.22 -5.99 -11.08
N SER A 177 -19.77 -5.69 -9.90
CA SER A 177 -20.16 -4.34 -9.52
C SER A 177 -18.98 -3.37 -9.47
N LEU A 178 -17.82 -3.83 -8.98
CA LEU A 178 -16.63 -3.01 -8.93
C LEU A 178 -16.09 -2.71 -10.34
N PHE A 179 -15.94 -3.73 -11.19
CA PHE A 179 -15.45 -3.55 -12.55
C PHE A 179 -16.41 -2.68 -13.39
N ALA A 180 -17.74 -2.90 -13.26
CA ALA A 180 -18.76 -2.13 -13.97
C ALA A 180 -18.76 -0.63 -13.65
N VAL A 181 -18.24 -0.21 -12.51
CA VAL A 181 -18.12 1.22 -12.17
C VAL A 181 -16.70 1.75 -12.37
N ALA A 182 -15.68 0.96 -12.04
CA ALA A 182 -14.28 1.36 -12.12
C ALA A 182 -13.75 1.48 -13.55
N VAL A 183 -14.19 0.63 -14.49
CA VAL A 183 -13.77 0.72 -15.90
C VAL A 183 -14.33 1.98 -16.56
N PRO A 184 -15.61 2.34 -16.42
CA PRO A 184 -16.10 3.64 -16.87
C PRO A 184 -15.41 4.83 -16.19
N ALA A 185 -15.13 4.76 -14.88
CA ALA A 185 -14.37 5.80 -14.19
C ALA A 185 -12.94 5.95 -14.76
N ALA A 186 -12.25 4.84 -15.03
CA ALA A 186 -10.97 4.84 -15.74
C ALA A 186 -11.09 5.48 -17.13
N ARG A 187 -12.17 5.17 -17.87
CA ARG A 187 -12.44 5.74 -19.20
C ARG A 187 -12.50 7.27 -19.16
N LYS A 188 -13.17 7.86 -18.17
CA LYS A 188 -13.25 9.32 -17.99
C LYS A 188 -11.87 9.95 -17.76
N GLN A 189 -10.92 9.19 -17.22
CA GLN A 189 -9.58 9.66 -16.87
C GLN A 189 -8.49 9.23 -17.88
N LEU A 190 -8.84 8.64 -19.03
CA LEU A 190 -7.87 8.08 -20.00
C LEU A 190 -6.67 8.98 -20.32
N PRO A 191 -6.83 10.31 -20.55
CA PRO A 191 -5.69 11.17 -20.84
C PRO A 191 -4.63 11.26 -19.73
N ALA A 192 -5.00 10.92 -18.48
CA ALA A 192 -4.12 10.94 -17.32
C ALA A 192 -3.41 9.59 -17.06
N PHE A 193 -3.69 8.55 -17.86
CA PHE A 193 -3.02 7.26 -17.71
C PHE A 193 -1.64 7.26 -18.37
N SER A 194 -0.63 6.82 -17.62
CA SER A 194 0.67 6.46 -18.21
C SER A 194 0.60 5.09 -18.88
N PRO A 195 1.50 4.78 -19.85
CA PRO A 195 1.53 3.46 -20.50
C PRO A 195 1.59 2.28 -19.52
N PRO A 196 2.41 2.29 -18.44
CA PRO A 196 2.40 1.21 -17.46
C PRO A 196 1.04 1.05 -16.75
N THR A 197 0.34 2.16 -16.51
CA THR A 197 -0.97 2.14 -15.84
C THR A 197 -2.05 1.57 -16.77
N LEU A 198 -2.00 1.87 -18.08
CA LEU A 198 -2.91 1.28 -19.08
C LEU A 198 -2.73 -0.24 -19.18
N VAL A 199 -1.49 -0.72 -19.22
CA VAL A 199 -1.19 -2.16 -19.25
C VAL A 199 -1.81 -2.85 -18.05
N ARG A 200 -1.64 -2.28 -16.84
CA ARG A 200 -2.22 -2.82 -15.61
C ARG A 200 -3.75 -2.90 -15.66
N LEU A 201 -4.40 -1.86 -16.18
CA LEU A 201 -5.86 -1.86 -16.35
C LEU A 201 -6.33 -2.99 -17.27
N LEU A 202 -5.70 -3.11 -18.45
CA LEU A 202 -6.04 -4.12 -19.46
C LEU A 202 -5.80 -5.53 -18.94
N THR A 203 -4.66 -5.77 -18.27
CA THR A 203 -4.34 -7.06 -17.65
C THR A 203 -5.36 -7.42 -16.56
N ALA A 204 -5.73 -6.47 -15.70
CA ALA A 204 -6.73 -6.71 -14.67
C ALA A 204 -8.09 -7.11 -15.28
N CYS A 205 -8.51 -6.46 -16.36
CA CYS A 205 -9.74 -6.81 -17.09
C CYS A 205 -9.64 -8.19 -17.75
N ALA A 206 -8.53 -8.48 -18.43
CA ALA A 206 -8.30 -9.75 -19.10
C ALA A 206 -8.31 -10.93 -18.11
N CYS A 207 -7.65 -10.78 -16.95
CA CYS A 207 -7.57 -11.82 -15.92
C CYS A 207 -8.94 -12.28 -15.39
N VAL A 208 -9.93 -11.38 -15.37
CA VAL A 208 -11.29 -11.69 -14.91
C VAL A 208 -12.29 -11.88 -16.05
N GLY A 209 -11.82 -11.83 -17.30
CA GLY A 209 -12.67 -11.91 -18.49
C GLY A 209 -13.67 -10.74 -18.58
N HIS A 210 -13.29 -9.54 -18.16
CA HIS A 210 -14.12 -8.34 -18.30
C HIS A 210 -13.93 -7.73 -19.70
N PHE A 211 -14.98 -7.80 -20.50
CA PHE A 211 -15.06 -7.20 -21.84
C PHE A 211 -16.48 -6.67 -22.07
N ASP A 212 -16.60 -5.58 -22.82
CA ASP A 212 -17.88 -5.13 -23.34
C ASP A 212 -18.38 -6.15 -24.38
N ARG A 213 -19.68 -6.47 -24.34
CA ARG A 213 -20.34 -7.25 -25.40
C ARG A 213 -20.82 -6.34 -26.51
#